data_AF-A0A4R1R989-F1
#
_entry.id   AF-A0A4R1R989-F1
#
_cell.length_a   1.000
_cell.length_b   1.000
_cell.length_c   1.000
_cell.angle_alpha   90.00
_cell.angle_beta   90.00
_cell.angle_gamma   90.00
#
_symmetry.space_group_name_H-M   'P 1'
#
loop_
_entity.id
_entity.type
_entity.pdbx_description
1 polymer ?
#
loop_
_entity_poly.entity_id
_entity_poly.type
_entity_poly.pdbx_seq_one_letter_code
_entity_poly.pdbx_strand_id
1 'polypeptide(L)'
;MINFLLNNYELITYILEFLAAITGIFCFRKYQSTVVKYFIYFLVFVAFSDMICFYTFYVRPDKALNFLIGTKFEKNHWWSTLYWSIGAILFYVFYFYKILKTPLFKNILKYSGYVFSVFSLTYITLHWEQFFYKFFTVFDILGAIIICMCSIFYFTEILMSDKILEFYKSINFYISATIFIWWLIITPLAFYSVYYTYEVGKNFYDLDFVILRKQIFLFSNIFMYLTFTFAFIWCRPENN
;
A
#
# COMPACT_ATOMS: atom_id res chain seq x y z
N MET A 1 -15.58 -16.11 -15.82
CA MET A 1 -15.34 -14.74 -15.31
C MET A 1 -14.12 -14.68 -14.39
N ILE A 2 -14.12 -15.38 -13.25
CA ILE A 2 -12.98 -15.37 -12.31
C ILE A 2 -11.65 -15.78 -12.96
N ASN A 3 -11.66 -16.83 -13.78
CA ASN A 3 -10.44 -17.28 -14.48
C ASN A 3 -9.86 -16.22 -15.43
N PHE A 4 -10.72 -15.40 -16.06
CA PHE A 4 -10.27 -14.30 -16.91
C PHE A 4 -9.59 -13.21 -16.07
N LEU A 5 -10.18 -12.87 -14.92
CA LEU A 5 -9.63 -11.87 -14.01
C LEU A 5 -8.26 -12.31 -13.45
N LEU A 6 -8.12 -13.59 -13.10
CA LEU A 6 -6.87 -14.14 -12.59
C LEU A 6 -5.78 -14.22 -13.65
N ASN A 7 -6.13 -14.58 -14.89
CA ASN A 7 -5.17 -14.62 -16.00
C ASN A 7 -4.65 -13.21 -16.36
N ASN A 8 -5.42 -12.17 -16.07
CA ASN A 8 -5.07 -10.77 -16.33
C ASN A 8 -4.76 -9.99 -15.04
N TYR A 9 -4.49 -10.68 -13.93
CA TYR A 9 -4.33 -10.09 -12.59
C TYR A 9 -3.35 -8.90 -12.57
N GLU A 10 -2.14 -9.11 -13.11
CA GLU A 10 -1.08 -8.09 -13.11
C GLU A 10 -1.50 -6.89 -13.95
N LEU A 11 -1.96 -7.13 -15.19
CA LEU A 11 -2.40 -6.09 -16.11
C LEU A 11 -3.54 -5.25 -15.52
N ILE A 12 -4.55 -5.88 -14.92
CA ILE A 12 -5.68 -5.19 -14.30
C ILE A 12 -5.18 -4.31 -13.15
N THR A 13 -4.30 -4.83 -12.30
CA THR A 13 -3.75 -4.10 -11.17
C THR A 13 -2.99 -2.85 -11.64
N TYR A 14 -2.09 -3.00 -12.60
CA TYR A 14 -1.34 -1.87 -13.17
C TYR A 14 -2.25 -0.82 -13.84
N ILE A 15 -3.24 -1.26 -14.63
CA ILE A 15 -4.18 -0.32 -15.28
C ILE A 15 -4.89 0.53 -14.22
N LEU A 16 -5.31 -0.06 -13.11
CA LEU A 16 -6.03 0.63 -12.05
C LEU A 16 -5.13 1.58 -11.24
N GLU A 17 -3.90 1.16 -10.96
CA GLU A 17 -2.86 2.01 -10.37
C GLU A 17 -2.61 3.27 -11.19
N PHE A 18 -2.32 3.08 -12.49
CA PHE A 18 -2.10 4.18 -13.40
C PHE A 18 -3.36 5.01 -13.62
N LEU A 19 -4.55 4.42 -13.64
CA LEU A 19 -5.81 5.16 -13.72
C LEU A 19 -5.97 6.12 -12.53
N ALA A 20 -5.71 5.65 -11.31
CA ALA A 20 -5.79 6.47 -10.11
C ALA A 20 -4.72 7.58 -10.11
N ALA A 21 -3.47 7.24 -10.47
CA ALA A 21 -2.38 8.19 -10.56
C ALA A 21 -2.63 9.29 -11.61
N ILE A 22 -3.04 8.90 -12.83
CA ILE A 22 -3.34 9.81 -13.94
C ILE A 22 -4.54 10.69 -13.59
N THR A 23 -5.60 10.12 -13.01
CA THR A 23 -6.77 10.89 -12.55
C THR A 23 -6.38 11.90 -11.48
N GLY A 24 -5.51 11.51 -10.55
CA GLY A 24 -4.90 12.42 -9.57
C GLY A 24 -4.15 13.58 -10.23
N ILE A 25 -3.33 13.30 -11.25
CA ILE A 25 -2.62 14.33 -12.03
C ILE A 25 -3.59 15.27 -12.75
N PHE A 26 -4.64 14.75 -13.40
CA PHE A 26 -5.66 15.57 -14.05
C PHE A 26 -6.39 16.47 -13.03
N CYS A 27 -6.68 15.95 -11.84
CA CYS A 27 -7.27 16.70 -10.74
C CYS A 27 -6.25 17.53 -9.94
N PHE A 28 -4.97 17.57 -10.31
CA PHE A 28 -3.92 18.19 -9.49
C PHE A 28 -4.18 19.67 -9.23
N ARG A 29 -4.62 20.42 -10.25
CA ARG A 29 -4.97 21.85 -10.13
C ARG A 29 -6.06 22.10 -9.08
N LYS A 30 -7.02 21.16 -8.94
CA LYS A 30 -8.10 21.21 -7.93
C LYS A 30 -7.56 21.07 -6.51
N TYR A 31 -6.48 20.31 -6.31
CA TYR A 31 -5.96 19.94 -4.99
C TYR A 31 -4.61 20.58 -4.62
N GLN A 32 -4.02 21.41 -5.48
CA GLN A 32 -2.66 21.98 -5.33
C GLN A 32 -2.41 22.72 -4.01
N SER A 33 -3.45 23.34 -3.44
CA SER A 33 -3.37 24.10 -2.18
C SER A 33 -3.66 23.25 -0.94
N THR A 34 -4.03 21.98 -1.12
CA THR A 34 -4.43 21.07 -0.04
C THR A 34 -3.35 20.03 0.24
N VAL A 35 -3.48 19.28 1.33
CA VAL A 35 -2.57 18.17 1.66
C VAL A 35 -2.67 17.03 0.63
N VAL A 36 -3.80 16.92 -0.08
CA VAL A 36 -4.09 15.89 -1.09
C VAL A 36 -3.06 15.85 -2.22
N LYS A 37 -2.37 16.96 -2.52
CA LYS A 37 -1.28 16.96 -3.52
C LYS A 37 -0.20 15.93 -3.21
N TYR A 38 0.11 15.72 -1.92
CA TYR A 38 1.11 14.74 -1.51
C TYR A 38 0.61 13.31 -1.76
N PHE A 39 -0.70 13.08 -1.63
CA PHE A 39 -1.32 11.80 -1.97
C PHE A 39 -1.28 11.53 -3.47
N ILE A 40 -1.48 12.55 -4.31
CA ILE A 40 -1.31 12.42 -5.76
C ILE A 40 0.13 12.03 -6.10
N TYR A 41 1.13 12.70 -5.51
CA TYR A 41 2.54 12.33 -5.72
C TYR A 41 2.85 10.92 -5.24
N PHE A 42 2.26 10.50 -4.11
CA PHE A 42 2.41 9.15 -3.60
C PHE A 42 1.83 8.10 -4.55
N LEU A 43 0.64 8.29 -5.10
CA LEU A 43 0.05 7.36 -6.07
C LEU A 43 0.89 7.24 -7.34
N VAL A 44 1.41 8.35 -7.84
CA VAL A 44 2.34 8.35 -8.98
C VAL A 44 3.60 7.56 -8.63
N PHE A 45 4.19 7.82 -7.47
CA PHE A 45 5.37 7.11 -6.99
C PHE A 45 5.13 5.60 -6.84
N VAL A 46 3.98 5.19 -6.30
CA VAL A 46 3.59 3.78 -6.17
C VAL A 46 3.45 3.13 -7.54
N ALA A 47 2.71 3.72 -8.47
CA ALA A 47 2.52 3.18 -9.83
C ALA A 47 3.86 2.97 -10.57
N PHE A 48 4.81 3.91 -10.43
CA PHE A 48 6.15 3.73 -10.98
C PHE A 48 7.00 2.70 -10.22
N SER A 49 6.85 2.60 -8.89
CA SER A 49 7.56 1.62 -8.07
C SER A 49 7.10 0.18 -8.37
N ASP A 50 5.80 -0.01 -8.59
CA ASP A 50 5.22 -1.27 -9.05
C ASP A 50 5.68 -1.60 -10.48
N MET A 51 5.73 -0.61 -11.39
CA MET A 51 6.30 -0.80 -12.72
C MET A 51 7.76 -1.28 -12.66
N ILE A 52 8.57 -0.74 -11.74
CA ILE A 52 9.95 -1.22 -11.53
C ILE A 52 9.94 -2.68 -11.12
N CYS A 53 9.06 -3.11 -10.20
CA CYS A 53 8.97 -4.51 -9.75
C CYS A 53 8.79 -5.53 -10.88
N PHE A 54 8.24 -5.11 -12.03
CA PHE A 54 8.06 -5.93 -13.22
C PHE A 54 9.38 -6.43 -13.83
N TYR A 55 10.54 -5.84 -13.48
CA TYR A 55 11.85 -6.32 -13.96
C TYR A 55 12.05 -7.82 -13.66
N THR A 56 11.49 -8.32 -12.55
CA THR A 56 11.58 -9.73 -12.14
C THR A 56 11.02 -10.70 -13.17
N PHE A 57 10.07 -10.25 -14.03
CA PHE A 57 9.57 -11.04 -15.15
C PHE A 57 10.67 -11.37 -16.18
N TYR A 58 11.63 -10.45 -16.35
CA TYR A 58 12.77 -10.60 -17.26
C TYR A 58 13.96 -11.32 -16.62
N VAL A 59 13.88 -11.71 -15.34
CA VAL A 59 14.90 -12.52 -14.66
C VAL A 59 14.55 -14.01 -14.84
N ARG A 60 14.74 -14.51 -16.06
CA ARG A 60 14.51 -15.91 -16.45
C ARG A 60 15.62 -16.35 -17.42
N PRO A 61 15.97 -17.65 -17.51
CA PRO A 61 17.09 -18.11 -18.32
C PRO A 61 17.09 -17.63 -19.78
N ASP A 62 15.90 -17.47 -20.37
CA ASP A 62 15.65 -17.04 -21.76
C ASP A 62 15.44 -15.53 -21.94
N LYS A 63 15.62 -14.72 -20.90
CA LYS A 63 15.26 -13.28 -20.90
C LYS A 63 16.46 -12.37 -20.67
N ALA A 64 16.24 -11.08 -20.95
CA ALA A 64 17.29 -10.05 -20.96
C ALA A 64 18.00 -9.84 -19.61
N LEU A 65 17.36 -10.18 -18.48
CA LEU A 65 17.94 -10.03 -17.13
C LEU A 65 18.32 -11.38 -16.49
N ASN A 66 18.61 -12.40 -17.31
CA ASN A 66 19.03 -13.72 -16.80
C ASN A 66 20.28 -13.66 -15.90
N PHE A 67 21.14 -12.67 -16.07
CA PHE A 67 22.35 -12.47 -15.25
C PHE A 67 22.05 -12.13 -13.79
N LEU A 68 20.81 -11.77 -13.45
CA LEU A 68 20.38 -11.53 -12.07
C LEU A 68 19.98 -12.82 -11.32
N ILE A 69 19.88 -13.96 -12.01
CA ILE A 69 19.55 -15.26 -11.39
C ILE A 69 20.63 -15.63 -10.38
N GLY A 70 20.23 -16.04 -9.17
CA GLY A 70 21.13 -16.36 -8.08
C GLY A 70 21.75 -15.15 -7.38
N THR A 71 21.43 -13.93 -7.81
CA THR A 71 21.85 -12.70 -7.13
C THR A 71 20.81 -12.25 -6.09
N LYS A 72 21.19 -11.31 -5.21
CA LYS A 72 20.28 -10.65 -4.25
C LYS A 72 19.12 -9.90 -4.93
N PHE A 73 19.23 -9.61 -6.23
CA PHE A 73 18.23 -8.88 -6.99
C PHE A 73 17.37 -9.77 -7.87
N GLU A 74 17.45 -11.10 -7.74
CA GLU A 74 16.59 -12.01 -8.50
C GLU A 74 15.10 -11.73 -8.27
N LYS A 75 14.74 -11.36 -7.04
CA LYS A 75 13.39 -10.98 -6.63
C LYS A 75 13.34 -9.52 -6.21
N ASN A 76 12.13 -8.96 -6.19
CA ASN A 76 11.87 -7.56 -5.83
C ASN A 76 11.53 -7.38 -4.33
N HIS A 77 11.74 -8.38 -3.47
CA HIS A 77 11.39 -8.32 -2.05
C HIS A 77 11.97 -7.08 -1.36
N TRP A 78 13.23 -6.75 -1.64
CA TRP A 78 13.91 -5.57 -1.11
C TRP A 78 13.16 -4.28 -1.47
N TRP A 79 12.85 -4.09 -2.76
CA TRP A 79 12.23 -2.87 -3.26
C TRP A 79 10.79 -2.74 -2.77
N SER A 80 9.99 -3.80 -2.90
CA SER A 80 8.62 -3.86 -2.38
C SER A 80 8.55 -3.66 -0.87
N THR A 81 9.50 -4.19 -0.11
CA THR A 81 9.58 -3.93 1.34
C THR A 81 9.85 -2.45 1.62
N LEU A 82 10.74 -1.80 0.85
CA LEU A 82 11.09 -0.39 1.04
C LEU A 82 9.95 0.56 0.66
N TYR A 83 9.39 0.47 -0.54
CA TYR A 83 8.39 1.45 -0.97
C TYR A 83 7.00 1.17 -0.40
N TRP A 84 6.61 -0.10 -0.26
CA TRP A 84 5.27 -0.48 0.21
C TRP A 84 5.24 -0.75 1.71
N SER A 85 5.96 -1.79 2.18
CA SER A 85 5.89 -2.22 3.59
C SER A 85 6.54 -1.26 4.58
N ILE A 86 7.26 -0.23 4.12
CA ILE A 86 7.82 0.83 4.98
C ILE A 86 7.38 2.20 4.46
N GLY A 87 7.68 2.49 3.19
CA GLY A 87 7.44 3.77 2.56
C GLY A 87 5.98 4.21 2.60
N ALA A 88 5.03 3.30 2.30
CA ALA A 88 3.61 3.62 2.34
C ALA A 88 3.15 3.97 3.77
N ILE A 89 3.57 3.21 4.78
CA ILE A 89 3.20 3.46 6.17
C ILE A 89 3.74 4.82 6.64
N LEU A 90 5.01 5.12 6.34
CA LEU A 90 5.61 6.41 6.68
C LEU A 90 4.95 7.57 5.93
N PHE A 91 4.57 7.35 4.68
CA PHE A 91 3.80 8.32 3.91
C PHE A 91 2.44 8.59 4.59
N TYR A 92 1.70 7.55 4.98
CA TYR A 92 0.41 7.73 5.64
C TYR A 92 0.56 8.38 7.02
N VAL A 93 1.59 8.04 7.81
CA VAL A 93 1.91 8.77 9.05
C VAL A 93 2.08 10.25 8.77
N PHE A 94 2.89 10.61 7.77
CA PHE A 94 3.12 12.01 7.37
C PHE A 94 1.83 12.68 6.89
N TYR A 95 1.06 11.99 6.06
CA TYR A 95 -0.19 12.50 5.48
C TYR A 95 -1.23 12.78 6.57
N PHE A 96 -1.47 11.79 7.45
CA PHE A 96 -2.40 11.91 8.56
C PHE A 96 -1.95 12.94 9.59
N TYR A 97 -0.65 13.04 9.87
CA TYR A 97 -0.11 14.13 10.70
C TYR A 97 -0.47 15.52 10.15
N LYS A 98 -0.54 15.69 8.83
CA LYS A 98 -0.91 16.98 8.22
C LYS A 98 -2.41 17.27 8.25
N ILE A 99 -3.27 16.26 8.16
CA ILE A 99 -4.74 16.46 8.14
C ILE A 99 -5.37 16.46 9.54
N LEU A 100 -4.77 15.73 10.51
CA LEU A 100 -5.26 15.69 11.88
C LEU A 100 -5.08 17.05 12.56
N LYS A 101 -6.08 17.43 13.37
CA LYS A 101 -6.11 18.72 14.09
C LYS A 101 -5.75 18.59 15.56
N THR A 102 -6.14 17.48 16.19
CA THR A 102 -5.96 17.22 17.62
C THR A 102 -4.47 16.97 17.92
N PRO A 103 -3.83 17.79 18.77
CA PRO A 103 -2.40 17.71 19.00
C PRO A 103 -1.97 16.36 19.60
N LEU A 104 -2.82 15.76 20.45
CA LEU A 104 -2.58 14.44 21.02
C LEU A 104 -2.49 13.35 19.93
N PHE A 105 -3.45 13.29 19.01
CA PHE A 105 -3.44 12.33 17.90
C PHE A 105 -2.22 12.52 16.98
N LYS A 106 -1.89 13.78 16.65
CA LYS A 106 -0.71 14.11 15.86
C LYS A 106 0.58 13.63 16.52
N ASN A 107 0.73 13.85 17.82
CA ASN A 107 1.92 13.47 18.56
C ASN A 107 2.07 11.95 18.67
N ILE A 108 0.99 11.24 19.00
CA ILE A 108 0.99 9.76 19.02
C ILE A 108 1.42 9.24 17.66
N LEU A 109 0.82 9.72 16.58
CA LEU A 109 1.13 9.25 15.24
C LEU A 109 2.57 9.55 14.81
N LYS A 110 3.07 10.76 15.13
CA LYS A 110 4.45 11.18 14.86
C LYS A 110 5.47 10.26 15.55
N TYR A 111 5.29 9.98 16.84
CA TYR A 111 6.21 9.13 17.59
C TYR A 111 6.10 7.67 17.16
N SER A 112 4.89 7.16 16.89
CA SER A 112 4.70 5.82 16.31
C SER A 112 5.44 5.66 14.99
N GLY A 113 5.41 6.68 14.13
CA GLY A 113 6.18 6.70 12.88
C GLY A 113 7.69 6.64 13.11
N TYR A 114 8.23 7.44 14.03
CA TYR A 114 9.67 7.40 14.34
C TYR A 114 10.11 6.05 14.91
N VAL A 115 9.34 5.49 15.84
CA VAL A 115 9.63 4.16 16.40
C VAL A 115 9.62 3.11 15.29
N PHE A 116 8.62 3.14 14.40
CA PHE A 116 8.54 2.23 13.26
C PHE A 116 9.71 2.39 12.28
N SER A 117 10.13 3.62 11.97
CA SER A 117 11.32 3.87 11.12
C SER A 117 12.60 3.32 11.73
N VAL A 118 12.85 3.58 13.02
CA VAL A 118 14.05 3.09 13.69
C VAL A 118 14.03 1.57 13.81
N PHE A 119 12.88 1.00 14.16
CA PHE A 119 12.69 -0.44 14.23
C PHE A 119 12.92 -1.11 12.87
N SER A 120 12.31 -0.60 11.80
CA SER A 120 12.43 -1.19 10.47
C SER A 120 13.87 -1.13 9.94
N LEU A 121 14.58 -0.02 10.12
CA LEU A 121 16.00 0.08 9.79
C LEU A 121 16.85 -0.92 10.56
N THR A 122 16.65 -1.01 11.89
CA THR A 122 17.38 -1.95 12.75
C THR A 122 17.07 -3.41 12.38
N TYR A 123 15.82 -3.71 12.07
CA TYR A 123 15.41 -5.06 11.71
C TYR A 123 16.01 -5.48 10.36
N ILE A 124 16.04 -4.58 9.36
CA ILE A 124 16.69 -4.84 8.07
C ILE A 124 18.19 -5.07 8.25
N THR A 125 18.88 -4.28 9.07
CA THR A 125 20.33 -4.44 9.26
C THR A 125 20.66 -5.75 9.99
N LEU A 126 19.85 -6.15 10.97
CA LEU A 126 20.00 -7.43 11.66
C LEU A 126 19.67 -8.64 10.78
N HIS A 127 18.76 -8.50 9.82
CA HIS A 127 18.30 -9.55 8.92
C HIS A 127 18.65 -9.27 7.45
N TRP A 128 19.87 -8.76 7.21
CA TRP A 128 20.30 -8.23 5.91
C TRP A 128 20.12 -9.20 4.74
N GLU A 129 20.48 -10.47 4.91
CA GLU A 129 20.31 -11.46 3.84
C GLU A 129 18.82 -11.72 3.58
N GLN A 130 18.01 -11.90 4.62
CA GLN A 130 16.58 -12.22 4.48
C GLN A 130 15.79 -11.11 3.78
N PHE A 131 16.23 -9.85 3.91
CA PHE A 131 15.63 -8.69 3.27
C PHE A 131 15.53 -8.81 1.73
N PHE A 132 16.45 -9.54 1.11
CA PHE A 132 16.46 -9.74 -0.34
C PHE A 132 15.59 -10.92 -0.81
N TYR A 133 15.31 -11.88 0.07
CA TYR A 133 14.70 -13.16 -0.30
C TYR A 133 13.31 -13.39 0.30
N LYS A 134 12.86 -12.57 1.26
CA LYS A 134 11.59 -12.77 1.95
C LYS A 134 10.92 -11.44 2.34
N PHE A 135 9.59 -11.43 2.32
CA PHE A 135 8.79 -10.37 2.93
C PHE A 135 8.70 -10.52 4.45
N PHE A 136 8.83 -9.39 5.16
CA PHE A 136 8.78 -9.37 6.62
C PHE A 136 7.36 -9.14 7.13
N THR A 137 6.70 -10.20 7.57
CA THR A 137 5.35 -10.17 8.18
C THR A 137 5.24 -9.19 9.34
N VAL A 138 6.34 -8.98 10.10
CA VAL A 138 6.35 -8.01 11.20
C VAL A 138 6.08 -6.58 10.74
N PHE A 139 6.55 -6.20 9.53
CA PHE A 139 6.28 -4.88 8.97
C PHE A 139 4.83 -4.73 8.55
N ASP A 140 4.22 -5.78 7.99
CA ASP A 140 2.80 -5.77 7.62
C ASP A 140 1.91 -5.60 8.85
N ILE A 141 2.20 -6.31 9.95
CA ILE A 141 1.43 -6.21 11.21
C ILE A 141 1.58 -4.83 11.85
N LEU A 142 2.81 -4.35 12.03
CA LEU A 142 3.06 -3.03 12.62
C LEU A 142 2.47 -1.92 11.73
N GLY A 143 2.60 -2.07 10.42
CA GLY A 143 1.98 -1.20 9.43
C GLY A 143 0.48 -1.14 9.58
N ALA A 144 -0.19 -2.28 9.68
CA ALA A 144 -1.64 -2.35 9.89
C ALA A 144 -2.07 -1.64 11.17
N ILE A 145 -1.33 -1.83 12.28
CA ILE A 145 -1.61 -1.13 13.55
C ILE A 145 -1.50 0.38 13.35
N ILE A 146 -0.46 0.86 12.66
CA ILE A 146 -0.27 2.29 12.39
C ILE A 146 -1.37 2.85 11.48
N ILE A 147 -1.75 2.13 10.43
CA ILE A 147 -2.82 2.59 9.54
C ILE A 147 -4.18 2.58 10.24
N CYS A 148 -4.45 1.56 11.07
CA CYS A 148 -5.62 1.56 11.94
C CYS A 148 -5.63 2.79 12.86
N MET A 149 -4.49 3.16 13.47
CA MET A 149 -4.39 4.39 14.26
C MET A 149 -4.67 5.64 13.42
N CYS A 150 -4.06 5.78 12.22
CA CYS A 150 -4.33 6.88 11.29
C CYS A 150 -5.83 7.04 11.04
N SER A 151 -6.48 5.96 10.63
CA SER A 151 -7.89 5.99 10.23
C SER A 151 -8.82 6.21 11.42
N ILE A 152 -8.58 5.55 12.56
CA ILE A 152 -9.39 5.72 13.77
C ILE A 152 -9.29 7.16 14.27
N PHE A 153 -8.09 7.73 14.40
CA PHE A 153 -7.93 9.11 14.85
C PHE A 153 -8.67 10.09 13.95
N TYR A 154 -8.56 9.90 12.62
CA TYR A 154 -9.26 10.74 11.67
C TYR A 154 -10.78 10.60 11.77
N PHE A 155 -11.30 9.38 11.89
CA PHE A 155 -12.73 9.15 12.07
C PHE A 155 -13.25 9.75 13.38
N THR A 156 -12.51 9.60 14.49
CA THR A 156 -12.86 10.24 15.76
C THR A 156 -12.94 11.76 15.62
N GLU A 157 -11.99 12.40 14.94
CA GLU A 157 -12.04 13.84 14.70
C GLU A 157 -13.26 14.27 13.87
N ILE A 158 -13.60 13.52 12.82
CA ILE A 158 -14.82 13.80 12.04
C ILE A 158 -16.05 13.67 12.94
N LEU A 159 -16.17 12.56 13.67
CA LEU A 159 -17.34 12.24 14.49
C LEU A 159 -17.59 13.30 15.57
N MET A 160 -16.53 13.87 16.12
CA MET A 160 -16.60 14.92 17.13
C MET A 160 -16.70 16.34 16.56
N SER A 161 -16.71 16.49 15.23
CA SER A 161 -16.75 17.79 14.56
C SER A 161 -18.09 18.06 13.89
N ASP A 162 -18.41 19.34 13.72
CA ASP A 162 -19.58 19.78 12.93
C ASP A 162 -19.49 19.37 11.44
N LYS A 163 -18.31 18.92 10.98
CA LYS A 163 -18.08 18.42 9.61
C LYS A 163 -18.67 17.03 9.37
N ILE A 164 -19.21 16.35 10.40
CA ILE A 164 -19.87 15.06 10.24
C ILE A 164 -21.02 15.10 9.23
N LEU A 165 -21.65 16.25 8.99
CA LEU A 165 -22.72 16.39 7.99
C LEU A 165 -22.21 16.43 6.55
N GLU A 166 -20.91 16.68 6.34
CA GLU A 166 -20.30 16.85 5.01
C GLU A 166 -19.16 15.87 4.71
N PHE A 167 -18.94 14.88 5.58
CA PHE A 167 -17.85 13.90 5.45
C PHE A 167 -17.83 13.18 4.08
N TYR A 168 -19.00 12.92 3.49
CA TYR A 168 -19.13 12.27 2.18
C TYR A 168 -18.62 13.13 1.01
N LYS A 169 -18.31 14.41 1.24
CA LYS A 169 -17.65 15.29 0.26
C LYS A 169 -16.14 15.37 0.47
N SER A 170 -15.62 14.80 1.56
CA SER A 170 -14.23 14.85 1.97
C SER A 170 -13.41 13.75 1.31
N ILE A 171 -12.41 14.14 0.52
CA ILE A 171 -11.45 13.19 -0.05
C ILE A 171 -10.62 12.47 1.02
N ASN A 172 -10.30 13.15 2.12
CA ASN A 172 -9.55 12.57 3.23
C ASN A 172 -10.34 11.42 3.89
N PHE A 173 -11.67 11.51 3.92
CA PHE A 173 -12.54 10.42 4.38
C PHE A 173 -12.45 9.19 3.48
N TYR A 174 -12.58 9.35 2.16
CA TYR A 174 -12.42 8.23 1.23
C TYR A 174 -11.04 7.60 1.34
N ILE A 175 -9.98 8.41 1.43
CA ILE A 175 -8.61 7.90 1.61
C ILE A 175 -8.52 7.06 2.90
N SER A 176 -9.00 7.60 4.02
CA SER A 176 -8.97 6.93 5.32
C SER A 176 -9.75 5.62 5.36
N ALA A 177 -10.98 5.61 4.81
CA ALA A 177 -11.83 4.42 4.77
C ALA A 177 -11.24 3.34 3.87
N THR A 178 -10.76 3.73 2.70
CA THR A 178 -10.20 2.78 1.74
C THR A 178 -8.94 2.10 2.28
N ILE A 179 -7.99 2.86 2.85
CA ILE A 179 -6.74 2.27 3.36
C ILE A 179 -6.98 1.43 4.61
N PHE A 180 -7.96 1.81 5.42
CA PHE A 180 -8.37 1.04 6.59
C PHE A 180 -8.89 -0.33 6.17
N ILE A 181 -9.84 -0.36 5.24
CA ILE A 181 -10.43 -1.60 4.71
C ILE A 181 -9.35 -2.45 4.02
N TRP A 182 -8.51 -1.84 3.18
CA TRP A 182 -7.48 -2.56 2.44
C TRP A 182 -6.48 -3.25 3.38
N TRP A 183 -5.93 -2.53 4.37
CA TRP A 183 -4.99 -3.14 5.30
C TRP A 183 -5.65 -4.14 6.25
N LEU A 184 -6.90 -3.92 6.65
CA LEU A 184 -7.65 -4.89 7.46
C LEU A 184 -7.84 -6.23 6.72
N ILE A 185 -8.06 -6.20 5.41
CA ILE A 185 -8.23 -7.39 4.57
C ILE A 185 -6.89 -8.07 4.28
N ILE A 186 -5.85 -7.31 3.95
CA ILE A 186 -4.58 -7.86 3.45
C ILE A 186 -3.68 -8.39 4.57
N THR A 187 -3.66 -7.74 5.74
CA THR A 187 -2.75 -8.12 6.84
C THR A 187 -2.90 -9.57 7.31
N PRO A 188 -4.12 -10.12 7.50
CA PRO A 188 -4.29 -11.52 7.85
C PRO A 188 -3.63 -12.50 6.87
N LEU A 189 -3.55 -12.16 5.57
CA LEU A 189 -2.94 -13.01 4.54
C LEU A 189 -1.43 -13.20 4.76
N ALA A 190 -0.76 -12.28 5.46
CA ALA A 190 0.66 -12.37 5.73
C ALA A 190 1.00 -13.58 6.62
N PHE A 191 0.11 -13.97 7.54
CA PHE A 191 0.27 -15.16 8.39
C PHE A 191 0.17 -16.46 7.60
N TYR A 192 -0.61 -16.47 6.52
CA TYR A 192 -0.81 -17.64 5.66
C TYR A 192 0.24 -17.73 4.53
N SER A 193 1.27 -16.88 4.54
CA SER A 193 2.37 -16.93 3.56
C SER A 193 3.12 -18.28 3.56
N VAL A 194 3.02 -19.06 4.64
CA VAL A 194 3.56 -20.44 4.73
C VAL A 194 2.99 -21.35 3.63
N TYR A 195 1.72 -21.19 3.27
CA TYR A 195 1.03 -21.97 2.22
C TYR A 195 1.33 -21.48 0.79
N TYR A 196 2.16 -20.45 0.66
CA TYR A 196 2.56 -19.83 -0.60
C TYR A 196 4.05 -20.06 -0.92
N THR A 197 4.85 -20.47 0.07
CA THR A 197 6.31 -20.51 -0.08
C THR A 197 6.75 -21.82 -0.74
N TYR A 198 7.32 -21.73 -1.93
CA TYR A 198 8.04 -22.85 -2.55
C TYR A 198 9.45 -22.93 -1.96
N GLU A 199 9.66 -23.84 -1.01
CA GLU A 199 10.99 -24.24 -0.54
C GLU A 199 11.36 -25.57 -1.20
N VAL A 200 12.58 -25.67 -1.75
CA VAL A 200 13.09 -26.93 -2.31
C VAL A 200 13.06 -28.00 -1.21
N GLY A 201 12.26 -29.05 -1.40
CA GLY A 201 12.10 -30.15 -0.44
C GLY A 201 10.91 -30.03 0.54
N LYS A 202 10.15 -28.93 0.52
CA LYS A 202 8.89 -28.78 1.27
C LYS A 202 7.76 -28.35 0.33
N ASN A 203 6.94 -29.30 -0.11
CA ASN A 203 5.76 -29.01 -0.93
C ASN A 203 4.59 -28.50 -0.06
N PHE A 204 4.65 -27.26 0.40
CA PHE A 204 3.48 -26.54 0.95
C PHE A 204 2.84 -25.62 -0.10
N TYR A 205 2.86 -26.04 -1.37
CA TYR A 205 2.29 -25.29 -2.48
C TYR A 205 0.80 -25.62 -2.62
N ASP A 206 -0.03 -24.95 -1.82
CA ASP A 206 -1.47 -25.04 -1.93
C ASP A 206 -1.96 -24.10 -3.04
N LEU A 207 -2.29 -24.69 -4.20
CA LEU A 207 -2.79 -23.97 -5.37
C LEU A 207 -4.10 -23.23 -5.08
N ASP A 208 -4.98 -23.80 -4.26
CA ASP A 208 -6.27 -23.19 -3.93
C ASP A 208 -6.05 -21.96 -3.06
N PHE A 209 -5.13 -22.04 -2.10
CA PHE A 209 -4.72 -20.87 -1.32
C PHE A 209 -4.06 -19.79 -2.18
N VAL A 210 -3.18 -20.16 -3.12
CA VAL A 210 -2.55 -19.21 -4.06
C VAL A 210 -3.60 -18.47 -4.88
N ILE A 211 -4.59 -19.19 -5.40
CA ILE A 211 -5.71 -18.62 -6.17
C ILE A 211 -6.53 -17.68 -5.28
N LEU A 212 -6.93 -18.12 -4.08
CA LEU A 212 -7.69 -17.33 -3.13
C LEU A 212 -6.97 -16.03 -2.77
N ARG A 213 -5.67 -16.12 -2.43
CA ARG A 213 -4.84 -14.95 -2.13
C ARG A 213 -4.83 -13.97 -3.31
N LYS A 214 -4.60 -14.44 -4.53
CA LYS A 214 -4.62 -13.58 -5.73
C LYS A 214 -5.97 -12.90 -5.92
N GLN A 215 -7.09 -13.60 -5.68
CA GLN A 215 -8.42 -13.00 -5.75
C GLN A 215 -8.60 -11.89 -4.70
N ILE A 216 -8.22 -12.13 -3.46
CA ILE A 216 -8.37 -11.14 -2.39
C ILE A 216 -7.55 -9.89 -2.69
N PHE A 217 -6.29 -10.04 -3.11
CA PHE A 217 -5.45 -8.90 -3.53
C PHE A 217 -6.07 -8.15 -4.71
N LEU A 218 -6.58 -8.87 -5.72
CA LEU A 218 -7.19 -8.27 -6.90
C LEU A 218 -8.40 -7.42 -6.53
N PHE A 219 -9.35 -7.98 -5.79
CA PHE A 219 -10.56 -7.27 -5.41
C PHE A 219 -10.26 -6.11 -4.45
N SER A 220 -9.29 -6.27 -3.55
CA SER A 220 -8.85 -5.20 -2.66
C SER A 220 -8.22 -4.04 -3.44
N ASN A 221 -7.37 -4.33 -4.41
CA ASN A 221 -6.75 -3.32 -5.27
C ASN A 221 -7.77 -2.63 -6.19
N ILE A 222 -8.71 -3.40 -6.76
CA ILE A 222 -9.84 -2.85 -7.53
C ILE A 222 -10.63 -1.86 -6.68
N PHE A 223 -11.06 -2.29 -5.49
CA PHE A 223 -11.80 -1.44 -4.57
C PHE A 223 -11.00 -0.17 -4.22
N MET A 224 -9.71 -0.33 -3.91
CA MET A 224 -8.86 0.77 -3.49
C MET A 224 -8.68 1.83 -4.57
N TYR A 225 -8.17 1.44 -5.74
CA TYR A 225 -7.83 2.39 -6.79
C TYR A 225 -9.05 2.99 -7.48
N LEU A 226 -10.15 2.25 -7.60
CA LEU A 226 -11.41 2.82 -8.09
C LEU A 226 -11.99 3.83 -7.09
N THR A 227 -11.89 3.57 -5.78
CA THR A 227 -12.36 4.53 -4.78
C THR A 227 -11.52 5.79 -4.79
N PHE A 228 -10.19 5.70 -4.91
CA PHE A 228 -9.33 6.88 -5.06
C PHE A 228 -9.65 7.68 -6.33
N THR A 229 -9.83 6.98 -7.46
CA THR A 229 -10.21 7.60 -8.74
C THR A 229 -11.54 8.34 -8.61
N PHE A 230 -12.56 7.69 -8.04
CA PHE A 230 -13.86 8.29 -7.76
C PHE A 230 -13.74 9.50 -6.84
N ALA A 231 -12.99 9.37 -5.73
CA ALA A 231 -12.83 10.43 -4.74
C ALA A 231 -12.17 11.69 -5.35
N PHE A 232 -11.16 11.54 -6.21
CA PHE A 232 -10.55 12.67 -6.90
C PHE A 232 -11.56 13.46 -7.74
N ILE A 233 -12.42 12.76 -8.48
CA ILE A 233 -13.43 13.35 -9.36
C ILE A 233 -14.55 13.99 -8.53
N TRP A 234 -15.12 13.24 -7.59
CA TRP A 234 -16.34 13.60 -6.87
C TRP A 234 -16.15 14.61 -5.74
N CYS A 235 -15.09 14.46 -4.94
CA CYS A 235 -14.92 15.22 -3.70
C CYS A 235 -14.59 16.69 -3.95
N ARG A 236 -14.77 17.56 -2.95
CA ARG A 236 -14.36 18.97 -3.03
C ARG A 236 -13.01 19.16 -2.33
N PRO A 237 -12.17 20.09 -2.80
CA PRO A 237 -10.94 20.42 -2.07
C PRO A 237 -11.31 21.01 -0.70
N GLU A 238 -10.76 20.43 0.36
CA GLU A 238 -10.85 21.00 1.70
C GLU A 238 -9.76 22.07 1.81
N ASN A 239 -10.16 23.34 1.74
CA ASN A 239 -9.29 24.42 2.16
C ASN A 239 -9.21 24.35 3.69
N ASN A 240 -7.97 24.25 4.20
CA ASN A 240 -7.68 24.35 5.63
C ASN A 240 -8.06 25.74 6.16
#